data_AF-A0A6F8SNQ6-F1
#
_entry.id   AF-A0A6F8SNQ6-F1
#
_cell.length_a   1.000
_cell.length_b   1.000
_cell.length_c   1.000
_cell.angle_alpha   90.00
_cell.angle_beta   90.00
_cell.angle_gamma   90.00
#
_symmetry.space_group_name_H-M   'P 1'
#
loop_
_entity.id
_entity.type
_entity.pdbx_description
1 polymer ?
#
loop_
_entity_poly.entity_id
_entity_poly.type
_entity_poly.pdbx_seq_one_letter_code
_entity_poly.pdbx_strand_id
1 'polypeptide(L)'
;MRRILALALAALLGLSGCGAAPDKSAAPSHGAPAPEAGNEPTRDASAPEAASHLTFRTEDKLQQHFEKHGQETGCATAEEYLAAANAVVANPAALHKLQAEDGDDLYFLESTGEFVVVSPAGYLRTYYLTDRDYFERQ
;
A
#
# COMPACT_ATOMS: atom_id res chain seq x y z
N MET A 1 -30.46 -14.59 -20.29
CA MET A 1 -29.68 -15.48 -21.19
C MET A 1 -28.28 -15.61 -20.61
N ARG A 2 -27.89 -16.81 -20.15
CA ARG A 2 -26.61 -17.06 -19.48
C ARG A 2 -25.58 -17.48 -20.52
N ARG A 3 -24.56 -16.65 -20.78
CA ARG A 3 -23.42 -17.00 -21.63
C ARG A 3 -22.30 -17.51 -20.73
N ILE A 4 -22.12 -18.82 -20.70
CA ILE A 4 -21.02 -19.52 -20.04
C ILE A 4 -19.83 -19.45 -21.02
N LEU A 5 -18.81 -18.64 -20.72
CA LEU A 5 -17.51 -18.74 -21.39
C LEU A 5 -16.64 -19.70 -20.58
N ALA A 6 -16.38 -20.87 -21.15
CA ALA A 6 -15.40 -21.82 -20.65
C ALA A 6 -13.99 -21.30 -20.97
N LEU A 7 -13.23 -20.93 -19.94
CA LEU A 7 -11.80 -20.62 -20.06
C LEU A 7 -11.03 -21.95 -20.01
N ALA A 8 -10.47 -22.36 -21.14
CA ALA A 8 -9.61 -23.54 -21.23
C ALA A 8 -8.25 -23.23 -20.59
N LEU A 9 -7.96 -23.93 -19.49
CA LEU A 9 -6.69 -23.94 -18.77
C LEU A 9 -5.71 -24.87 -19.50
N ALA A 10 -4.67 -24.31 -20.13
CA ALA A 10 -3.57 -25.07 -20.70
C ALA A 10 -2.36 -25.03 -19.76
N ALA A 11 -2.04 -26.20 -19.19
CA ALA A 11 -0.91 -26.45 -18.32
C ALA A 11 0.43 -26.46 -19.09
N LEU A 12 1.47 -25.85 -18.52
CA LEU A 12 2.87 -26.08 -18.91
C LEU A 12 3.60 -26.82 -17.76
N LEU A 13 4.12 -28.00 -18.07
CA LEU A 13 4.96 -28.84 -17.20
C LEU A 13 6.37 -29.02 -17.81
N GLY A 14 7.38 -28.90 -16.94
CA GLY A 14 8.73 -29.49 -17.07
C GLY A 14 9.72 -28.70 -17.93
N LEU A 15 11.04 -28.70 -17.69
CA LEU A 15 11.89 -29.64 -16.94
C LEU A 15 13.15 -28.95 -16.37
N SER A 16 13.53 -29.39 -15.17
CA SER A 16 14.85 -29.80 -14.67
C SER A 16 16.13 -29.43 -15.44
N GLY A 17 17.12 -28.92 -14.69
CA GLY A 17 18.54 -28.88 -15.10
C GLY A 17 19.49 -28.55 -13.94
N CYS A 18 20.01 -29.58 -13.28
CA CYS A 18 21.16 -29.50 -12.37
C CYS A 18 22.49 -29.55 -13.14
N GLY A 19 23.50 -28.80 -12.70
CA GLY A 19 24.89 -28.97 -13.14
C GLY A 19 25.87 -28.13 -12.32
N ALA A 20 26.74 -28.80 -11.55
CA ALA A 20 27.88 -28.26 -10.80
C ALA A 20 29.20 -28.66 -11.49
N ALA A 21 30.24 -27.80 -11.55
CA ALA A 21 31.53 -27.83 -10.79
C ALA A 21 32.67 -27.28 -11.71
N PRO A 22 33.96 -27.12 -11.29
CA PRO A 22 34.54 -26.48 -10.10
C PRO A 22 35.76 -25.53 -10.37
N ASP A 23 36.22 -24.87 -9.29
CA ASP A 23 37.59 -24.45 -8.87
C ASP A 23 38.52 -23.53 -9.72
N LYS A 24 38.91 -22.36 -9.17
CA LYS A 24 40.27 -22.17 -8.59
C LYS A 24 40.49 -20.86 -7.84
N SER A 25 41.04 -21.03 -6.64
CA SER A 25 41.48 -20.07 -5.62
C SER A 25 42.44 -18.96 -6.08
N ALA A 26 42.32 -17.79 -5.45
CA ALA A 26 43.40 -17.14 -4.68
C ALA A 26 42.88 -15.93 -3.86
N ALA A 27 43.05 -15.98 -2.54
CA ALA A 27 43.00 -14.85 -1.60
C ALA A 27 44.45 -14.56 -1.12
N PRO A 28 44.77 -13.63 -0.18
CA PRO A 28 43.97 -12.59 0.50
C PRO A 28 44.71 -11.22 0.61
N SER A 29 44.07 -10.16 1.14
CA SER A 29 44.71 -9.27 2.13
C SER A 29 43.74 -8.27 2.80
N HIS A 30 43.46 -8.54 4.07
CA HIS A 30 43.34 -7.66 5.24
C HIS A 30 42.94 -6.18 5.12
N GLY A 31 41.82 -5.82 5.76
CA GLY A 31 41.58 -4.47 6.29
C GLY A 31 40.18 -4.25 6.86
N ALA A 32 40.02 -4.37 8.18
CA ALA A 32 38.90 -3.83 8.98
C ALA A 32 39.50 -3.39 10.35
N PRO A 33 38.88 -2.50 11.16
CA PRO A 33 37.48 -2.04 11.17
C PRO A 33 37.27 -0.50 11.34
N ALA A 34 36.00 -0.12 11.57
CA ALA A 34 35.31 1.19 11.56
C ALA A 34 35.72 2.23 12.67
N PRO A 35 35.10 3.44 12.70
CA PRO A 35 33.71 3.65 13.19
C PRO A 35 32.83 4.46 12.19
N GLU A 36 31.55 4.14 11.97
CA GLU A 36 30.37 4.39 12.83
C GLU A 36 30.29 5.84 13.35
N ALA A 37 29.77 6.72 12.50
CA ALA A 37 29.11 7.95 12.91
C ALA A 37 27.68 7.88 12.35
N GLY A 38 26.75 7.55 13.25
CA GLY A 38 25.32 7.49 12.95
C GLY A 38 24.81 8.86 12.53
N ASN A 39 24.37 8.96 11.28
CA ASN A 39 23.46 10.00 10.85
C ASN A 39 22.06 9.40 10.94
N GLU A 40 21.44 9.52 12.12
CA GLU A 40 19.99 9.32 12.22
C GLU A 40 19.32 10.39 11.35
N PRO A 41 18.43 10.03 10.40
CA PRO A 41 17.49 11.00 9.91
C PRO A 41 16.49 11.21 11.04
N THR A 42 16.72 12.26 11.83
CA THR A 42 15.66 12.92 12.59
C THR A 42 14.47 13.08 11.64
N ARG A 43 13.42 12.28 11.85
CA ARG A 43 12.12 12.53 11.25
C ARG A 43 11.62 13.83 11.86
N ASP A 44 11.98 14.92 11.20
CA ASP A 44 11.32 16.19 11.38
C ASP A 44 9.83 15.93 11.13
N ALA A 45 9.03 16.13 12.18
CA ALA A 45 7.58 16.14 12.08
C ALA A 45 7.18 17.42 11.35
N SER A 46 7.42 17.43 10.05
CA SER A 46 6.98 18.51 9.18
C SER A 46 5.46 18.44 9.08
N ALA A 47 4.85 19.54 9.53
CA ALA A 47 3.48 19.96 9.26
C ALA A 47 3.10 19.74 7.77
N PRO A 48 1.80 19.63 7.44
CA PRO A 48 1.36 18.92 6.24
C PRO A 48 1.88 19.63 4.99
N GLU A 49 2.88 19.03 4.34
CA GLU A 49 3.13 19.31 2.94
C GLU A 49 1.81 19.09 2.20
N ALA A 50 1.45 20.02 1.31
CA ALA A 50 0.28 19.92 0.46
C ALA A 50 0.15 18.46 -0.02
N ALA A 51 -0.86 17.75 0.50
CA ALA A 51 -0.91 16.29 0.44
C ALA A 51 -0.64 15.86 -1.00
N SER A 52 0.52 15.24 -1.21
CA SER A 52 0.89 14.70 -2.50
C SER A 52 -0.24 13.77 -2.92
N HIS A 53 -0.72 13.85 -4.16
CA HIS A 53 -1.76 12.94 -4.64
C HIS A 53 -1.22 11.51 -4.54
N LEU A 54 -1.67 10.77 -3.52
CA LEU A 54 -1.22 9.44 -3.20
C LEU A 54 -1.79 8.45 -4.22
N THR A 55 -1.08 7.35 -4.43
CA THR A 55 -1.51 6.27 -5.30
C THR A 55 -1.58 4.95 -4.53
N PHE A 56 -2.29 3.98 -5.08
CA PHE A 56 -2.09 2.59 -4.68
C PHE A 56 -0.72 2.12 -5.15
N ARG A 57 -0.16 1.11 -4.46
CA ARG A 57 1.15 0.56 -4.81
C ARG A 57 1.22 0.07 -6.27
N THR A 58 0.12 -0.46 -6.78
CA THR A 58 -0.02 -0.88 -8.18
C THR A 58 -1.45 -0.63 -8.65
N GLU A 59 -1.63 -0.54 -9.97
CA GLU A 59 -2.95 -0.44 -10.61
C GLU A 59 -3.84 -1.63 -10.23
N ASP A 60 -3.30 -2.85 -10.25
CA ASP A 60 -4.04 -4.05 -9.84
C ASP A 60 -4.60 -3.94 -8.42
N LYS A 61 -3.90 -3.26 -7.50
CA LYS A 61 -4.37 -3.05 -6.14
C LYS A 61 -5.48 -2.02 -6.08
N LEU A 62 -5.36 -0.92 -6.84
CA LEU A 62 -6.46 0.03 -7.01
C LEU A 62 -7.71 -0.69 -7.52
N GLN A 63 -7.57 -1.46 -8.60
CA GLN A 63 -8.68 -2.18 -9.21
C GLN A 63 -9.32 -3.21 -8.26
N GLN A 64 -8.52 -4.01 -7.54
CA GLN A 64 -9.03 -4.98 -6.55
C GLN A 64 -9.85 -4.31 -5.44
N HIS A 65 -9.38 -3.18 -4.91
CA HIS A 65 -10.09 -2.48 -3.85
C HIS A 65 -11.32 -1.74 -4.38
N PHE A 66 -11.25 -1.15 -5.57
CA PHE A 66 -12.39 -0.55 -6.26
C PHE A 66 -13.49 -1.58 -6.55
N GLU A 67 -13.17 -2.78 -7.03
CA GLU A 67 -14.16 -3.83 -7.30
C GLU A 67 -14.92 -4.25 -6.04
N LYS A 68 -14.25 -4.21 -4.89
CA LYS A 68 -14.83 -4.57 -3.60
C LYS A 68 -15.64 -3.44 -2.96
N HIS A 69 -15.15 -2.20 -3.06
CA HIS A 69 -15.65 -1.06 -2.26
C HIS A 69 -16.23 0.09 -3.09
N GLY A 70 -15.99 0.15 -4.40
CA GLY A 70 -16.41 1.25 -5.25
C GLY A 70 -17.92 1.48 -5.25
N GLN A 71 -18.72 0.41 -5.20
CA GLN A 71 -20.18 0.53 -5.16
C GLN A 71 -20.67 1.17 -3.85
N GLU A 72 -20.08 0.84 -2.70
CA GLU A 72 -20.51 1.41 -1.41
C GLU A 72 -20.04 2.84 -1.21
N THR A 73 -18.87 3.20 -1.76
CA THR A 73 -18.38 4.58 -1.75
C THR A 73 -19.05 5.47 -2.81
N GLY A 74 -19.90 4.88 -3.68
CA GLY A 74 -20.59 5.60 -4.74
C GLY A 74 -19.70 6.00 -5.93
N CYS A 75 -18.51 5.39 -6.05
CA CYS A 75 -17.58 5.64 -7.16
C CYS A 75 -17.95 4.76 -8.36
N ALA A 76 -18.02 5.35 -9.55
CA ALA A 76 -18.32 4.64 -10.79
C ALA A 76 -17.06 4.06 -11.46
N THR A 77 -15.88 4.63 -11.18
CA THR A 77 -14.60 4.17 -11.74
C THR A 77 -13.50 4.09 -10.68
N ALA A 78 -12.42 3.37 -11.01
CA ALA A 78 -11.23 3.26 -10.18
C ALA A 78 -10.56 4.63 -9.97
N GLU A 79 -10.57 5.50 -10.98
CA GLU A 79 -10.02 6.85 -10.89
C GLU A 79 -10.83 7.73 -9.94
N GLU A 80 -12.16 7.64 -9.97
CA GLU A 80 -13.02 8.34 -9.00
C GLU A 80 -12.79 7.84 -7.57
N TYR A 81 -12.62 6.53 -7.40
CA TYR A 81 -12.30 5.91 -6.11
C TYR A 81 -10.94 6.37 -5.57
N LEU A 82 -9.92 6.47 -6.44
CA LEU A 82 -8.62 7.02 -6.09
C LEU A 82 -8.71 8.51 -5.70
N ALA A 83 -9.47 9.29 -6.47
CA ALA A 83 -9.67 10.70 -6.20
C ALA A 83 -10.41 10.94 -4.86
N ALA A 84 -11.44 10.15 -4.58
CA ALA A 84 -12.19 10.23 -3.33
C ALA A 84 -11.31 9.87 -2.11
N ALA A 85 -10.50 8.81 -2.21
CA ALA A 85 -9.55 8.45 -1.15
C ALA A 85 -8.57 9.60 -0.85
N ASN A 86 -8.02 10.23 -1.89
CA ASN A 86 -7.15 11.40 -1.75
C ASN A 86 -7.88 12.61 -1.16
N ALA A 87 -9.15 12.82 -1.52
CA ALA A 87 -9.96 13.90 -0.98
C ALA A 87 -10.16 13.75 0.54
N VAL A 88 -10.35 12.53 1.04
CA VAL A 88 -10.42 12.26 2.49
C VAL A 88 -9.09 12.58 3.18
N VAL A 89 -7.96 12.13 2.62
CA VAL A 89 -6.62 12.41 3.18
C VAL A 89 -6.31 13.90 3.22
N ALA A 90 -6.73 14.65 2.20
CA ALA A 90 -6.54 16.10 2.13
C ALA A 90 -7.56 16.90 2.95
N ASN A 91 -8.59 16.25 3.51
CA ASN A 91 -9.65 16.95 4.22
C ASN A 91 -9.20 17.31 5.64
N PRO A 92 -9.16 18.60 6.03
CA PRO A 92 -8.74 19.01 7.37
C PRO A 92 -9.72 18.59 8.48
N ALA A 93 -10.94 18.17 8.12
CA ALA A 93 -11.92 17.63 9.06
C ALA A 93 -11.79 16.12 9.27
N ALA A 94 -10.96 15.41 8.49
CA ALA A 94 -10.72 13.99 8.70
C ALA A 94 -9.95 13.79 10.01
N LEU A 95 -10.44 12.90 10.87
CA LEU A 95 -9.70 12.40 12.01
C LEU A 95 -8.50 11.60 11.50
N HIS A 96 -7.37 11.70 12.21
CA HIS A 96 -6.12 11.04 11.83
C HIS A 96 -5.45 10.39 13.04
N LYS A 97 -4.92 9.18 12.86
CA LYS A 97 -4.02 8.51 13.82
C LYS A 97 -3.14 7.48 13.12
N LEU A 98 -2.08 7.06 13.81
CA LEU A 98 -1.27 5.90 13.39
C LEU A 98 -1.87 4.61 13.95
N GLN A 99 -1.94 3.58 13.11
CA GLN A 99 -2.29 2.23 13.52
C GLN A 99 -1.17 1.62 14.38
N ALA A 100 -1.52 0.99 15.49
CA ALA A 100 -0.54 0.50 16.46
C ALA A 100 0.31 -0.67 15.94
N GLU A 101 -0.24 -1.51 15.05
CA GLU A 101 0.40 -2.75 14.59
C GLU A 101 1.48 -2.49 13.55
N ASP A 102 1.13 -1.82 12.44
CA ASP A 102 2.01 -1.63 11.28
C ASP A 102 2.47 -0.17 11.08
N GLY A 103 1.93 0.77 11.87
CA GLY A 103 2.21 2.20 11.73
C GLY A 103 1.57 2.85 10.51
N ASP A 104 0.56 2.23 9.90
CA ASP A 104 -0.21 2.83 8.82
C ASP A 104 -0.94 4.10 9.31
N ASP A 105 -0.99 5.15 8.49
CA ASP A 105 -1.79 6.34 8.72
C ASP A 105 -3.26 6.06 8.40
N LEU A 106 -4.12 6.29 9.38
CA LEU A 106 -5.57 6.08 9.29
C LEU A 106 -6.28 7.41 9.23
N TYR A 107 -7.15 7.60 8.24
CA TYR A 107 -7.97 8.79 8.08
C TYR A 107 -9.45 8.42 8.14
N PHE A 108 -10.25 9.20 8.84
CA PHE A 108 -11.69 9.00 8.94
C PHE A 108 -12.47 10.32 8.87
N LEU A 109 -13.34 10.46 7.87
CA LEU A 109 -14.23 11.61 7.73
C LEU A 109 -15.61 11.30 8.33
N GLU A 110 -15.84 11.78 9.55
CA GLU A 110 -17.02 11.44 10.34
C GLU A 110 -18.36 11.82 9.67
N SER A 111 -18.39 12.90 8.90
CA SER A 111 -19.62 13.37 8.23
C SER A 111 -20.16 12.39 7.19
N THR A 112 -19.30 11.54 6.63
CA THR A 112 -19.62 10.61 5.53
C THR A 112 -19.34 9.15 5.88
N GLY A 113 -18.60 8.90 6.97
CA GLY A 113 -18.15 7.55 7.35
C GLY A 113 -16.99 7.04 6.49
N GLU A 114 -16.36 7.90 5.70
CA GLU A 114 -15.28 7.51 4.81
C GLU A 114 -13.99 7.23 5.59
N PHE A 115 -13.36 6.09 5.31
CA PHE A 115 -12.14 5.64 5.96
C PHE A 115 -11.07 5.30 4.92
N VAL A 116 -9.86 5.79 5.15
CA VAL A 116 -8.70 5.57 4.27
C VAL A 116 -7.50 5.11 5.09
N VAL A 117 -6.75 4.16 4.54
CA VAL A 117 -5.48 3.69 5.11
C VAL A 117 -4.34 4.03 4.16
N VAL A 118 -3.30 4.68 4.67
CA VAL A 118 -2.07 5.00 3.96
C VAL A 118 -0.90 4.28 4.65
N SER A 119 -0.10 3.57 3.88
CA SER A 119 1.10 2.91 4.40
C SER A 119 2.19 3.92 4.80
N PRO A 120 3.13 3.56 5.70
CA PRO A 120 4.28 4.40 6.03
C PRO A 120 5.15 4.82 4.83
N ALA A 121 5.01 4.10 3.71
CA ALA A 121 5.70 4.40 2.45
C ALA A 121 4.92 5.37 1.54
N GLY A 122 3.78 5.92 1.98
CA GLY A 122 2.98 6.87 1.21
C GLY A 122 2.07 6.25 0.14
N TYR A 123 1.75 4.95 0.25
CA TYR A 123 0.78 4.31 -0.65
C TYR A 123 -0.57 4.13 0.02
N LEU A 124 -1.65 4.45 -0.70
CA LEU A 124 -3.00 4.05 -0.34
C LEU A 124 -3.11 2.53 -0.30
N ARG A 125 -3.68 2.01 0.78
CA ARG A 125 -3.96 0.58 0.96
C ARG A 125 -5.43 0.25 0.73
N THR A 126 -6.35 1.13 1.13
CA THR A 126 -7.78 0.92 0.97
C THR A 126 -8.57 2.20 1.23
N TYR A 127 -9.81 2.25 0.73
CA TYR A 127 -10.80 3.29 0.99
C TYR A 127 -12.22 2.66 1.04
N TYR A 128 -12.98 2.89 2.11
CA TYR A 128 -14.32 2.32 2.26
C TYR A 128 -15.15 3.07 3.31
N LEU A 129 -16.42 2.70 3.48
CA LEU A 129 -17.30 3.29 4.49
C LEU A 129 -17.33 2.46 5.78
N THR A 130 -17.23 3.12 6.93
CA THR A 130 -17.29 2.50 8.25
C THR A 130 -17.82 3.49 9.30
N ASP A 131 -17.90 3.07 10.56
CA ASP A 131 -18.29 3.92 11.67
C ASP A 131 -17.10 4.40 12.52
N ARG A 132 -17.36 5.38 13.39
CA ARG A 132 -16.36 5.92 14.29
C ARG A 132 -15.81 4.85 15.24
N ASP A 133 -16.64 3.95 15.72
CA ASP A 133 -16.21 2.91 16.66
C ASP A 133 -15.18 1.98 16.02
N TYR A 134 -15.33 1.68 14.73
CA TYR A 134 -14.36 0.92 13.95
C TYR A 134 -13.03 1.65 13.85
N PHE A 135 -13.06 2.94 13.48
CA PHE A 135 -11.86 3.78 13.41
C PHE A 135 -11.12 3.79 14.75
N GLU A 136 -11.81 3.97 15.88
CA GLU A 136 -11.18 4.01 17.21
C GLU A 136 -10.53 2.67 17.60
N ARG A 137 -11.02 1.53 17.08
CA ARG A 137 -10.45 0.20 17.34
C ARG A 137 -9.21 -0.16 16.51
N GLN A 138 -8.99 0.51 15.37
CA GLN A 138 -7.79 0.27 14.54
C GLN A 138 -6.52 0.77 15.23
#